data_AF-A0A8J6LM48-F1
#
_entry.id   AF-A0A8J6LM48-F1
#
_cell.length_a   1.000
_cell.length_b   1.000
_cell.length_c   1.000
_cell.angle_alpha   90.00
_cell.angle_beta   90.00
_cell.angle_gamma   90.00
#
_symmetry.space_group_name_H-M   'P 1'
#
loop_
_entity.id
_entity.type
_entity.pdbx_description
1 polymer ?
#
loop_
_entity_poly.entity_id
_entity_poly.type
_entity_poly.pdbx_seq_one_letter_code
_entity_poly.pdbx_strand_id
1 'polypeptide(L)'
;MGVPAERYVAVVGFGQFYGRKIFKPDQIVKLVKEPENAYDDEAIRVELEPVGQVGYVANSTATVPRGCHSAGRIYDTFDEHCYGIVRFVTKEAVIVELLDKIRMQIVLLETSIINQANG
;
A
#
# COMPACT_ATOMS: atom_id res chain seq x y z
N MET A 1 -3.62 -4.75 -26.62
CA MET A 1 -2.82 -4.48 -25.40
C MET A 1 -3.80 -4.46 -24.25
N GLY A 2 -3.72 -5.42 -23.33
CA GLY A 2 -4.59 -5.41 -22.14
C GLY A 2 -4.17 -4.28 -21.22
N VAL A 3 -5.13 -3.55 -20.67
CA VAL A 3 -4.92 -2.63 -19.55
C VAL A 3 -4.22 -3.43 -18.44
N PRO A 4 -3.11 -2.96 -17.84
CA PRO A 4 -2.53 -3.67 -16.70
C PRO A 4 -3.60 -3.87 -15.64
N ALA A 5 -3.80 -5.11 -15.19
CA ALA A 5 -4.84 -5.43 -14.23
C ALA A 5 -4.62 -4.59 -12.96
N GLU A 6 -5.63 -3.81 -12.57
CA GLU A 6 -5.62 -3.06 -11.32
C GLU A 6 -5.47 -4.05 -10.17
N ARG A 7 -4.35 -3.93 -9.43
CA ARG A 7 -4.05 -4.81 -8.30
C ARG A 7 -4.31 -4.06 -7.01
N TYR A 8 -5.35 -4.47 -6.30
CA TYR A 8 -5.68 -3.92 -4.99
C TYR A 8 -5.17 -4.82 -3.88
N VAL A 9 -4.76 -4.20 -2.77
CA VAL A 9 -4.49 -4.88 -1.51
C VAL A 9 -5.21 -4.16 -0.38
N ALA A 10 -5.39 -4.87 0.74
CA ALA A 10 -5.93 -4.30 1.95
C ALA A 10 -4.85 -4.15 3.00
N VAL A 11 -4.79 -2.98 3.63
CA VAL A 11 -3.97 -2.72 4.81
C VAL A 11 -4.83 -2.89 6.05
N VAL A 12 -4.33 -3.71 6.97
CA VAL A 12 -4.95 -4.06 8.25
C VAL A 12 -3.96 -3.82 9.39
N GLY A 13 -4.37 -4.08 10.63
CA GLY A 13 -3.51 -3.93 11.82
C GLY A 13 -3.19 -2.48 12.20
N PHE A 14 -3.66 -1.48 11.44
CA PHE A 14 -3.40 -0.05 11.69
C PHE A 14 -3.88 0.45 13.06
N GLY A 15 -4.78 -0.27 13.73
CA GLY A 15 -5.22 0.05 15.09
C GLY A 15 -4.12 -0.08 16.16
N GLN A 16 -3.06 -0.85 15.91
CA GLN A 16 -1.89 -0.95 16.78
C GLN A 16 -0.90 0.22 16.59
N PHE A 17 -1.16 1.11 15.63
CA PHE A 17 -0.31 2.23 15.25
C PHE A 17 -1.09 3.55 15.45
N TYR A 18 -1.23 4.35 14.38
CA TYR A 18 -1.90 5.66 14.40
C TYR A 18 -3.41 5.59 14.12
N GLY A 19 -3.95 4.38 13.91
CA GLY A 19 -5.33 4.15 13.54
C GLY A 19 -5.68 4.63 12.12
N ARG A 20 -6.94 4.43 11.71
CA ARG A 20 -7.37 4.71 10.33
C ARG A 20 -7.32 6.18 9.90
N LYS A 21 -7.31 7.12 10.85
CA LYS A 21 -7.40 8.57 10.56
C LYS A 21 -6.15 9.14 9.88
N ILE A 22 -5.04 8.41 9.95
CA ILE A 22 -3.78 8.83 9.32
C ILE A 22 -3.82 8.69 7.79
N PHE A 23 -4.64 7.76 7.29
CA PHE A 23 -4.79 7.52 5.86
C PHE A 23 -5.78 8.51 5.25
N LYS A 24 -5.43 9.03 4.08
CA LYS A 24 -6.30 9.85 3.23
C LYS A 24 -6.37 9.24 1.83
N PRO A 25 -7.52 9.34 1.12
CA PRO A 25 -7.56 9.04 -0.30
C PRO A 25 -6.47 9.79 -1.07
N ASP A 26 -5.97 9.14 -2.12
CA ASP A 26 -4.88 9.59 -2.99
C ASP A 26 -3.50 9.74 -2.33
N GLN A 27 -3.38 9.35 -1.06
CA GLN A 27 -2.10 9.29 -0.37
C GLN A 27 -1.24 8.13 -0.87
N ILE A 28 0.04 8.39 -1.13
CA ILE A 28 1.02 7.38 -1.48
C ILE A 28 1.49 6.66 -0.20
N VAL A 29 1.50 5.34 -0.25
CA VAL A 29 2.06 4.45 0.78
C VAL A 29 3.20 3.64 0.21
N LYS A 30 4.18 3.31 1.05
CA LYS A 30 5.27 2.39 0.73
C LYS A 30 4.99 1.03 1.34
N LEU A 31 5.09 -0.02 0.55
CA LEU A 31 4.93 -1.41 0.97
C LEU A 31 6.31 -2.05 0.97
N VAL A 32 6.76 -2.58 2.11
CA VAL A 32 8.11 -3.10 2.29
C VAL A 32 8.04 -4.53 2.79
N LYS A 33 8.77 -5.45 2.15
CA LYS A 33 8.90 -6.83 2.64
C LYS A 33 9.58 -6.84 4.01
N GLU A 34 9.10 -7.72 4.89
CA GLU A 34 9.65 -7.93 6.22
C GLU A 34 9.92 -9.44 6.41
N PRO A 35 10.92 -10.03 5.71
CA PRO A 35 11.18 -11.48 5.77
C PRO A 35 11.63 -11.96 7.16
N GLU A 36 12.14 -11.05 7.99
CA GLU A 36 12.55 -11.32 9.37
C GLU A 36 11.37 -11.25 10.36
N ASN A 37 10.13 -11.12 9.88
CA ASN A 37 8.95 -11.10 10.74
C ASN A 37 8.77 -12.47 11.41
N ALA A 38 8.62 -12.48 12.74
CA ALA A 38 8.58 -13.70 13.53
C ALA A 38 7.35 -14.59 13.30
N TYR A 39 6.33 -14.10 12.60
CA TYR A 39 5.05 -14.79 12.42
C TYR A 39 4.75 -15.20 10.98
N ASP A 40 5.22 -14.43 10.00
CA ASP A 40 4.89 -14.57 8.58
C ASP A 40 6.08 -14.08 7.73
N ASP A 41 6.82 -14.98 7.09
CA ASP A 41 7.97 -14.66 6.24
C ASP A 41 7.56 -13.92 4.94
N GLU A 42 6.28 -13.96 4.60
CA GLU A 42 5.66 -13.17 3.53
C GLU A 42 5.07 -11.84 4.02
N ALA A 43 5.38 -11.41 5.25
CA ALA A 43 4.90 -10.15 5.79
C ALA A 43 5.33 -8.96 4.93
N ILE A 44 4.36 -8.08 4.64
CA ILE A 44 4.59 -6.81 3.96
C ILE A 44 4.08 -5.69 4.87
N ARG A 45 4.99 -4.93 5.46
CA ARG A 45 4.65 -3.77 6.28
C ARG A 45 4.34 -2.56 5.40
N VAL A 46 3.42 -1.72 5.85
CA VAL A 46 3.00 -0.51 5.15
C VAL A 46 3.48 0.70 5.90
N GLU A 47 4.11 1.63 5.18
CA GLU A 47 4.67 2.86 5.71
C GLU A 47 4.08 4.11 5.06
N LEU A 48 4.01 5.19 5.84
CA LEU A 48 3.77 6.55 5.38
C LEU A 48 4.98 7.41 5.74
N GLU A 49 5.52 8.17 4.79
CA GLU A 49 6.55 9.16 5.11
C GLU A 49 5.93 10.47 5.63
N PRO A 50 6.52 11.12 6.64
CA PRO A 50 7.71 10.72 7.42
C PRO A 50 7.38 9.88 8.67
N VAL A 51 6.17 9.33 8.77
CA VAL A 51 5.63 8.69 9.98
C VAL A 51 6.25 7.33 10.29
N GLY A 52 6.58 6.54 9.27
CA GLY A 52 7.03 5.16 9.41
C GLY A 52 5.86 4.17 9.30
N GLN A 53 5.93 3.07 10.04
CA GLN A 53 4.97 1.97 9.93
C GLN A 53 3.57 2.34 10.41
N VAL A 54 2.58 1.98 9.60
CA VAL A 54 1.16 2.29 9.85
C VAL A 54 0.23 1.07 9.72
N GLY A 55 0.73 -0.08 9.31
CA GLY A 55 -0.03 -1.31 9.20
C GLY A 55 0.69 -2.41 8.43
N TYR A 56 -0.05 -3.43 8.04
CA TYR A 56 0.42 -4.58 7.27
C TYR A 56 -0.54 -4.90 6.13
N VAL A 57 -0.04 -5.44 5.03
CA VAL A 57 -0.87 -6.03 3.98
C VAL A 57 -1.56 -7.28 4.54
N ALA A 58 -2.87 -7.39 4.33
CA ALA A 58 -3.64 -8.55 4.74
C ALA A 58 -3.17 -9.83 4.02
N ASN A 59 -2.95 -10.91 4.77
CA ASN A 59 -2.52 -12.20 4.19
C ASN A 59 -3.57 -13.33 4.32
N SER A 60 -4.51 -13.23 5.26
CA SER A 60 -5.47 -14.31 5.55
C SER A 60 -6.84 -14.09 4.90
N THR A 61 -7.58 -15.17 4.62
CA THR A 61 -8.95 -15.11 4.07
C THR A 61 -9.93 -14.31 4.93
N ALA A 62 -9.68 -14.23 6.24
CA ALA A 62 -10.49 -13.44 7.16
C ALA A 62 -10.24 -11.93 7.04
N THR A 63 -9.09 -11.53 6.50
CA THR A 63 -8.64 -10.12 6.46
C THR A 63 -8.54 -9.56 5.05
N VAL A 64 -8.41 -10.41 4.03
CA VAL A 64 -8.34 -10.02 2.62
C VAL A 64 -9.77 -9.84 2.07
N PRO A 65 -10.19 -8.60 1.76
CA PRO A 65 -11.50 -8.35 1.17
C PRO A 65 -11.59 -8.96 -0.24
N ARG A 66 -12.81 -9.30 -0.67
CA ARG A 66 -13.06 -9.69 -2.06
C ARG A 66 -12.59 -8.59 -3.02
N GLY A 67 -11.85 -8.98 -4.06
CA GLY A 67 -11.25 -8.07 -5.03
C GLY A 67 -9.85 -7.57 -4.66
N CYS A 68 -9.33 -7.89 -3.47
CA CYS A 68 -7.94 -7.63 -3.09
C CYS A 68 -7.08 -8.90 -3.20
N HIS A 69 -5.79 -8.69 -3.40
CA HIS A 69 -4.76 -9.72 -3.28
C HIS A 69 -4.22 -9.79 -1.85
N SER A 70 -3.83 -11.00 -1.42
CA SER A 70 -3.10 -11.22 -0.17
C SER A 70 -1.64 -10.78 -0.28
N ALA A 71 -0.96 -10.62 0.86
CA ALA A 71 0.47 -10.35 0.91
C ALA A 71 1.27 -11.42 0.14
N GLY A 72 1.05 -12.71 0.42
CA GLY A 72 1.72 -13.80 -0.29
C GLY A 72 1.46 -13.80 -1.80
N ARG A 73 0.26 -13.38 -2.24
CA ARG A 73 -0.06 -13.29 -3.68
C ARG A 73 0.76 -12.23 -4.39
N ILE A 74 1.11 -11.14 -3.72
CA ILE A 74 1.87 -10.03 -4.31
C ILE A 74 3.36 -10.10 -4.02
N TYR A 75 3.80 -10.95 -3.09
CA TYR A 75 5.15 -10.97 -2.55
C TYR A 75 6.22 -11.11 -3.66
N ASP A 76 6.08 -12.07 -4.56
CA ASP A 76 7.04 -12.30 -5.64
C ASP A 76 6.88 -11.34 -6.84
N THR A 77 5.96 -10.38 -6.76
CA THR A 77 5.67 -9.47 -7.88
C THR A 77 6.48 -8.16 -7.85
N PHE A 78 7.30 -7.98 -6.83
CA PHE A 78 8.21 -6.84 -6.65
C PHE A 78 9.45 -7.24 -5.84
N ASP A 79 10.47 -6.39 -5.84
CA ASP A 79 11.74 -6.63 -5.13
C ASP A 79 11.58 -6.39 -3.62
N GLU A 80 12.34 -5.47 -3.01
CA GLU A 80 12.26 -5.19 -1.56
C GLU A 80 11.02 -4.38 -1.17
N HIS A 81 10.60 -3.47 -2.04
CA HIS A 81 9.47 -2.58 -1.79
C HIS A 81 8.74 -2.19 -3.08
N CYS A 82 7.48 -1.83 -2.93
CA CYS A 82 6.68 -1.19 -3.96
C CYS A 82 5.86 -0.05 -3.36
N TYR A 83 5.12 0.67 -4.22
CA TYR A 83 4.29 1.79 -3.82
C TYR A 83 2.84 1.53 -4.18
N GLY A 84 1.95 2.15 -3.42
CA GLY A 84 0.53 2.13 -3.72
C GLY A 84 -0.15 3.44 -3.38
N ILE A 85 -1.37 3.61 -3.89
CA ILE A 85 -2.22 4.76 -3.60
C ILE A 85 -3.42 4.29 -2.79
N VAL A 86 -3.68 4.98 -1.68
CA VAL A 86 -4.90 4.78 -0.90
C VAL A 86 -6.12 5.19 -1.74
N ARG A 87 -7.02 4.24 -2.02
CA ARG A 87 -8.28 4.52 -2.71
C ARG A 87 -9.46 4.60 -1.78
N PHE A 88 -9.50 3.74 -0.76
CA PHE A 88 -10.61 3.71 0.19
C PHE A 88 -10.11 3.52 1.62
N VAL A 89 -10.70 4.26 2.56
CA VAL A 89 -10.45 4.10 4.00
C VAL A 89 -11.75 3.67 4.65
N THR A 90 -11.80 2.45 5.18
CA THR A 90 -12.98 1.91 5.86
C THR A 90 -12.74 1.81 7.36
N LYS A 91 -13.68 1.21 8.10
CA LYS A 91 -13.47 0.89 9.52
C LYS A 91 -12.49 -0.28 9.72
N GLU A 92 -12.49 -1.22 8.79
CA GLU A 92 -11.84 -2.53 8.93
C GLU A 92 -10.54 -2.64 8.12
N ALA A 93 -10.47 -1.94 6.99
CA ALA A 93 -9.35 -1.99 6.06
C ALA A 93 -9.11 -0.65 5.35
N VAL A 94 -7.88 -0.45 4.90
CA VAL A 94 -7.54 0.58 3.90
C VAL A 94 -7.22 -0.11 2.58
N ILE A 95 -7.94 0.22 1.52
CA ILE A 95 -7.76 -0.36 0.19
C ILE A 95 -6.74 0.47 -0.58
N VAL A 96 -5.70 -0.20 -1.06
CA VAL A 96 -4.56 0.40 -1.74
C VAL A 96 -4.44 -0.19 -3.14
N GLU A 97 -4.37 0.67 -4.15
CA GLU A 97 -4.02 0.30 -5.52
C GLU A 97 -2.50 0.24 -5.65
N LEU A 98 -1.95 -0.89 -6.08
CA LEU A 98 -0.51 -1.02 -6.35
C LEU A 98 -0.13 -0.24 -7.62
N LEU A 99 0.95 0.53 -7.52
CA LEU A 99 1.50 1.28 -8.65
C LEU A 99 2.57 0.44 -9.36
N ASP A 100 2.50 0.42 -10.70
CA ASP A 100 3.65 0.01 -11.49
C ASP A 100 4.70 1.14 -11.56
N LYS A 101 5.90 0.80 -12.06
CA LYS A 101 7.03 1.74 -12.11
C LYS A 101 6.71 3.00 -12.94
N ILE A 102 5.98 2.86 -14.04
CA ILE A 102 5.65 3.98 -14.93
C ILE A 102 4.66 4.91 -14.24
N ARG A 103 3.60 4.35 -13.65
CA ARG A 103 2.58 5.09 -12.93
C ARG A 103 3.15 5.81 -11.73
N MET A 104 4.08 5.18 -11.01
CA MET A 104 4.80 5.83 -9.91
C MET A 104 5.61 7.05 -10.38
N GLN A 105 6.34 6.93 -11.50
CA GLN A 105 7.09 8.06 -12.06
C GLN A 105 6.17 9.22 -12.46
N ILE A 106 5.02 8.92 -13.07
CA ILE A 106 4.01 9.92 -13.42
C ILE A 106 3.50 10.64 -12.17
N VAL A 107 3.10 9.89 -11.14
CA VAL A 107 2.58 10.46 -9.88
C VAL A 107 3.62 11.35 -9.20
N LEU A 108 4.90 10.95 -9.18
CA LEU A 108 5.99 11.77 -8.63
C LEU A 108 6.21 13.07 -9.41
N LEU A 109 6.18 13.00 -10.74
CA LEU A 109 6.30 14.19 -11.59
C LEU A 109 5.12 15.14 -11.39
N GLU A 110 3.88 14.64 -11.40
CA GLU A 110 2.67 15.43 -11.15
C GLU A 110 2.73 16.09 -9.77
N THR A 111 3.09 15.34 -8.73
CA THR A 111 3.25 15.86 -7.37
C THR A 111 4.31 16.96 -7.31
N SER A 112 5.43 16.77 -8.01
CA SER A 112 6.52 17.76 -8.06
C SER A 112 6.09 19.06 -8.75
N ILE A 113 5.36 18.95 -9.86
CA ILE A 113 4.83 20.10 -10.62
C ILE A 113 3.81 20.87 -9.77
N ILE A 114 2.88 20.18 -9.10
CA ILE A 114 1.87 20.82 -8.24
C ILE A 114 2.53 21.56 -7.07
N ASN A 115 3.55 20.95 -6.45
CA ASN A 115 4.28 21.58 -5.35
C ASN A 115 5.06 22.82 -5.81
N GLN A 116 5.57 22.84 -7.05
CA GLN A 116 6.20 24.01 -7.64
C GLN A 116 5.19 25.11 -8.04
N ALA A 117 3.97 24.74 -8.43
CA ALA A 117 2.93 25.71 -8.82
C ALA A 117 2.24 26.39 -7.62
N ASN A 118 2.27 25.74 -6.46
CA ASN A 118 1.65 26.23 -5.23
C ASN A 118 2.62 26.89 -4.23
N GLY A 119 3.92 26.95 -4.58
CA GLY A 119 4.97 27.65 -3.83
C GLY A 119 5.33 28.97 -4.47
#